data_AF-K8EHJ5-F1
#
_entry.id   AF-K8EHJ5-F1
#
_cell.length_a   1.000
_cell.length_b   1.000
_cell.length_c   1.000
_cell.angle_alpha   90.00
_cell.angle_beta   90.00
_cell.angle_gamma   90.00
#
_symmetry.space_group_name_H-M   'P 1'
#
loop_
_entity.id
_entity.type
_entity.pdbx_description
1 polymer ?
#
loop_
_entity_poly.entity_id
_entity_poly.type
_entity_poly.pdbx_seq_one_letter_code
_entity_poly.pdbx_strand_id
1 'polypeptide(L)'
;MPANVKKENLPEKVCVVCNRPFTWRKKWERCWDEVTTCSKSCNVKRKREKQQQRGGEKTEGEQQQTMTTTIQSEGGNKLCDKCGKSRAMLIRCQIDSGKRWNMICVEGCWRSVSGGVTDGTAEYPHYKYGGVWKNRRKVSLEEKRKAPPVVGAVLGE
;
A
#
# COMPACT_ATOMS: atom_id res chain seq x y z
N MET A 1 0.82 -31.65 14.91
CA MET A 1 1.14 -31.78 16.34
C MET A 1 2.59 -32.22 16.39
N PRO A 2 3.45 -31.75 17.30
CA PRO A 2 4.57 -32.60 17.69
C PRO A 2 3.94 -33.92 18.14
N ALA A 3 4.32 -35.02 17.50
CA ALA A 3 3.72 -36.31 17.79
C ALA A 3 3.88 -36.61 19.29
N ASN A 4 2.81 -37.08 19.95
CA ASN A 4 2.84 -37.60 21.33
C ASN A 4 2.85 -36.60 22.52
N VAL A 5 2.22 -35.42 22.42
CA VAL A 5 2.03 -34.51 23.57
C VAL A 5 0.57 -34.51 24.04
N LYS A 6 0.32 -34.80 25.31
CA LYS A 6 -1.01 -34.70 25.94
C LYS A 6 -1.51 -33.25 25.88
N LYS A 7 -2.82 -33.04 25.73
CA LYS A 7 -3.43 -31.69 25.59
C LYS A 7 -3.05 -30.73 26.71
N GLU A 8 -2.78 -31.26 27.91
CA GLU A 8 -2.39 -30.52 29.11
C GLU A 8 -0.96 -29.96 29.05
N ASN A 9 -0.08 -30.54 28.23
CA ASN A 9 1.33 -30.12 28.09
C ASN A 9 1.55 -29.27 26.83
N LEU A 10 0.49 -28.71 26.25
CA LEU A 10 0.61 -27.86 25.08
C LEU A 10 1.20 -26.51 25.47
N PRO A 11 2.13 -25.96 24.68
CA PRO A 11 2.65 -24.64 24.96
C PRO A 11 1.53 -23.61 24.87
N GLU A 12 1.51 -22.70 25.84
CA GLU A 12 0.59 -21.58 25.93
C GLU A 12 1.30 -20.27 25.58
N LYS A 13 0.62 -19.38 24.87
CA LYS A 13 1.10 -18.02 24.58
C LYS A 13 0.01 -17.01 24.94
N VAL A 14 0.41 -15.77 25.22
CA VAL A 14 -0.53 -14.67 25.49
C VAL A 14 -0.78 -13.89 24.21
N CYS A 15 -2.05 -13.63 23.90
CA CYS A 15 -2.43 -12.85 22.71
C CYS A 15 -2.11 -11.36 22.89
N VAL A 16 -1.31 -10.78 22.01
CA VAL A 16 -0.91 -9.34 22.07
C VAL A 16 -2.06 -8.34 21.86
N VAL A 17 -3.26 -8.81 21.52
CA VAL A 17 -4.42 -7.97 21.17
C VAL A 17 -5.53 -8.01 22.23
N CYS A 18 -5.71 -9.16 22.88
CA CYS A 18 -6.77 -9.35 23.86
C CYS A 18 -6.26 -9.85 25.22
N ASN A 19 -4.95 -10.06 25.35
CA ASN A 19 -4.26 -10.52 26.57
C ASN A 19 -4.78 -11.84 27.15
N ARG A 20 -5.51 -12.62 26.36
CA ARG A 20 -5.98 -13.96 26.75
C ARG A 20 -4.92 -15.01 26.44
N PRO A 21 -4.66 -15.97 27.35
CA PRO A 21 -3.82 -17.11 27.06
C PRO A 21 -4.49 -17.97 25.98
N PHE A 22 -3.68 -18.57 25.11
CA PHE A 22 -4.15 -19.49 24.09
C PHE A 22 -3.15 -20.62 23.88
N THR A 23 -3.68 -21.83 23.76
CA THR A 23 -2.93 -23.05 23.50
C THR A 23 -2.67 -23.26 22.01
N TRP A 24 -1.67 -24.08 21.70
CA TRP A 24 -1.34 -24.54 20.35
C TRP A 24 -2.56 -25.11 19.59
N ARG A 25 -2.62 -24.91 18.27
CA ARG A 25 -3.66 -25.45 17.38
C ARG A 25 -3.03 -26.04 16.12
N LYS A 26 -3.66 -27.07 15.54
CA LYS A 26 -3.16 -27.78 14.33
C LYS A 26 -2.84 -26.85 13.15
N LYS A 27 -3.62 -25.79 12.95
CA LYS A 27 -3.36 -24.80 11.89
C LYS A 27 -2.05 -24.01 12.03
N TRP A 28 -1.40 -24.07 13.20
CA TRP A 28 -0.18 -23.34 13.53
C TRP A 28 1.06 -24.22 13.55
N GLU A 29 0.96 -25.46 13.07
CA GLU A 29 2.06 -26.42 13.07
C GLU A 29 3.34 -25.88 12.41
N ARG A 30 3.22 -25.09 11.34
CA ARG A 30 4.36 -24.57 10.58
C ARG A 30 4.85 -23.18 11.01
N CYS A 31 4.14 -22.51 11.92
CA CYS A 31 4.39 -21.10 12.24
C CYS A 31 4.09 -20.75 13.70
N TRP A 32 4.12 -21.74 14.61
CA TRP A 32 3.79 -21.53 16.02
C TRP A 32 4.65 -20.45 16.66
N ASP A 33 5.95 -20.43 16.36
CA ASP A 33 6.91 -19.43 16.86
C ASP A 33 6.52 -17.99 16.51
N GLU A 34 6.02 -17.77 15.29
CA GLU A 34 5.61 -16.45 14.79
C GLU A 34 4.21 -16.01 15.28
N VAL A 35 3.36 -16.97 15.69
CA VAL A 35 1.99 -16.68 16.10
C VAL A 35 1.95 -15.99 17.46
N THR A 36 1.41 -14.78 17.45
CA THR A 36 1.27 -13.87 18.60
C THR A 36 -0.19 -13.50 18.89
N THR A 37 -1.14 -14.00 18.10
CA THR A 37 -2.57 -13.67 18.22
C THR A 37 -3.43 -14.94 18.28
N CYS A 38 -4.41 -14.97 19.20
CA CYS A 38 -5.22 -16.15 19.45
C CYS A 38 -6.23 -16.48 18.33
N SER A 39 -6.64 -15.50 17.52
CA SER A 39 -7.73 -15.65 16.53
C SER A 39 -7.49 -14.83 15.26
N LYS A 40 -8.26 -15.13 14.20
CA LYS A 40 -8.27 -14.32 12.96
C LYS A 40 -8.73 -12.89 13.26
N SER A 41 -9.73 -12.71 14.12
CA SER A 41 -10.24 -11.38 14.51
C SER A 41 -9.15 -10.53 15.18
N CYS A 42 -8.38 -11.10 16.11
CA CYS A 42 -7.26 -10.42 16.74
C CYS A 42 -6.16 -10.05 15.73
N ASN A 43 -5.82 -10.95 14.81
CA ASN A 43 -4.84 -10.63 13.76
C ASN A 43 -5.29 -9.48 12.84
N VAL A 44 -6.58 -9.43 12.48
CA VAL A 44 -7.15 -8.33 11.70
C VAL A 44 -7.11 -7.02 12.49
N LYS A 45 -7.49 -7.04 13.78
CA LYS A 45 -7.44 -5.86 14.65
C LYS A 45 -6.01 -5.29 14.75
N ARG A 46 -5.02 -6.15 15.02
CA ARG A 46 -3.60 -5.76 15.04
C ARG A 46 -3.15 -5.15 13.70
N LYS A 47 -3.56 -5.72 12.57
CA LYS A 47 -3.24 -5.16 11.24
C LYS A 47 -3.85 -3.77 11.03
N ARG A 48 -5.08 -3.54 11.50
CA ARG A 48 -5.75 -2.22 11.42
C ARG A 48 -5.06 -1.19 12.31
N GLU A 49 -4.71 -1.53 13.54
CA GLU A 49 -3.98 -0.64 14.47
C GLU A 49 -2.62 -0.22 13.88
N LYS A 50 -1.87 -1.17 13.32
CA LYS A 50 -0.58 -0.87 12.64
C LYS A 50 -0.74 0.03 11.41
N GLN A 51 -1.88 -0.02 10.72
CA GLN A 51 -2.18 0.87 9.59
C GLN A 51 -2.51 2.29 10.05
N GLN A 52 -3.20 2.44 11.19
CA GLN A 52 -3.54 3.75 11.76
C GLN A 52 -2.29 4.47 12.27
N GLN A 53 -1.37 3.77 12.93
CA GLN A 53 -0.11 4.34 13.42
C GLN A 53 0.80 4.82 12.28
N ARG A 54 0.89 4.07 11.17
CA ARG A 54 1.64 4.49 9.97
C ARG A 54 1.04 5.69 9.24
N GLY A 55 -0.20 6.06 9.55
CA GLY A 55 -0.84 7.28 9.06
C GLY A 55 -0.63 8.51 9.94
N GLY A 56 0.00 8.37 11.12
CA GLY A 56 0.13 9.42 12.13
C GLY A 56 1.54 9.98 12.33
N GLU A 57 2.58 9.35 11.78
CA GLU A 57 3.96 9.83 11.96
C GLU A 57 4.30 10.90 10.90
N LYS A 58 3.77 12.10 11.10
CA LYS A 58 4.41 13.35 10.65
C LYS A 58 5.25 13.82 11.82
N THR A 59 6.52 13.44 11.86
CA THR A 59 7.50 14.06 12.75
C THR A 59 7.64 15.53 12.35
N GLU A 60 7.17 16.41 13.24
CA GLU A 60 7.52 17.83 13.25
C GLU A 60 9.00 17.94 13.61
N GLY A 61 9.86 18.05 12.60
CA GLY A 61 11.31 18.07 12.83
C GLY A 61 12.14 18.09 11.56
N GLU A 62 11.80 18.94 10.59
CA GLU A 62 12.76 19.49 9.63
C GLU A 62 12.16 20.77 9.05
N GLN A 63 12.09 21.78 9.89
CA GLN A 63 11.71 23.14 9.52
C GLN A 63 12.90 23.77 8.78
N GLN A 64 12.99 23.53 7.47
CA GLN A 64 13.37 24.56 6.52
C GLN A 64 13.13 24.10 5.08
N GLN A 65 12.15 24.77 4.46
CA GLN A 65 11.96 24.93 3.02
C GLN A 65 11.36 23.76 2.23
N THR A 66 10.05 23.54 2.38
CA THR A 66 9.13 23.50 1.21
C THR A 66 7.75 24.02 1.62
N MET A 67 7.64 25.34 1.77
CA MET A 67 6.35 26.03 1.78
C MET A 67 5.79 26.06 0.36
N THR A 68 5.32 24.91 -0.13
CA THR A 68 4.41 24.87 -1.29
C THR A 68 3.50 23.65 -1.14
N THR A 69 2.22 23.95 -0.94
CA THR A 69 1.11 23.17 -1.47
C THR A 69 0.56 22.07 -0.57
N THR A 70 0.04 22.47 0.59
CA THR A 70 -1.26 21.93 1.06
C THR A 70 -2.37 22.51 0.17
N ILE A 71 -2.38 22.17 -1.12
CA ILE A 71 -3.59 22.33 -1.95
C ILE A 71 -4.30 20.98 -1.89
N GLN A 72 -5.50 21.02 -1.32
CA GLN A 72 -6.36 19.90 -1.05
C GLN A 72 -6.56 19.07 -2.32
N SER A 73 -6.11 17.82 -2.28
CA SER A 73 -6.21 16.86 -3.38
C SER A 73 -7.65 16.36 -3.51
N GLU A 74 -8.47 17.08 -4.27
CA GLU A 74 -9.81 16.63 -4.62
C GLU A 74 -9.75 15.24 -5.29
N GLY A 75 -10.45 14.27 -4.71
CA GLY A 75 -10.66 12.95 -5.30
C GLY A 75 -9.48 11.98 -5.24
N GLY A 76 -8.40 12.24 -4.49
CA GLY A 76 -7.31 11.29 -4.29
C GLY A 76 -6.26 11.23 -5.42
N ASN A 77 -6.25 12.25 -6.29
CA ASN A 77 -5.18 12.46 -7.26
C ASN A 77 -3.93 13.04 -6.57
N LYS A 78 -2.77 12.92 -7.24
CA LYS A 78 -1.49 13.41 -6.72
C LYS A 78 -0.83 14.32 -7.75
N LEU A 79 -0.04 15.28 -7.27
CA LEU A 79 0.66 16.23 -8.10
C LEU A 79 1.90 15.58 -8.74
N CYS A 80 2.21 16.00 -9.96
CA CYS A 80 3.48 15.70 -10.60
C CYS A 80 4.58 16.62 -10.05
N ASP A 81 5.71 16.09 -9.59
CA ASP A 81 6.81 16.89 -9.03
C ASP A 81 7.49 17.79 -10.08
N LYS A 82 7.36 17.49 -11.37
CA LYS A 82 7.95 18.28 -12.46
C LYS A 82 7.06 19.40 -12.98
N CYS A 83 5.74 19.17 -13.08
CA CYS A 83 4.81 20.17 -13.66
C CYS A 83 3.71 20.64 -12.72
N GLY A 84 3.64 20.13 -11.49
CA GLY A 84 2.63 20.50 -10.48
C GLY A 84 1.20 20.04 -10.79
N LYS A 85 0.92 19.46 -11.96
CA LYS A 85 -0.44 19.07 -12.36
C LYS A 85 -0.94 17.88 -11.54
N SER A 86 -2.20 17.94 -11.10
CA SER A 86 -2.90 16.83 -10.44
C SER A 86 -3.25 15.74 -11.45
N ARG A 87 -2.80 14.51 -11.21
CA ARG A 87 -3.02 13.36 -12.09
C ARG A 87 -3.46 12.14 -11.29
N ALA A 88 -4.26 11.28 -11.93
CA ALA A 88 -4.68 10.00 -11.36
C ALA A 88 -3.65 8.88 -11.59
N MET A 89 -2.70 9.07 -12.50
CA MET A 89 -1.64 8.12 -12.85
C MET A 89 -0.28 8.83 -12.98
N LEU A 90 0.70 8.33 -12.24
CA LEU A 90 2.06 8.88 -12.15
C LEU A 90 3.06 7.72 -12.14
N ILE A 91 4.29 7.97 -12.58
CA ILE A 91 5.43 7.08 -12.42
C ILE A 91 6.21 7.51 -11.19
N ARG A 92 6.52 6.55 -10.33
CA ARG A 92 7.51 6.75 -9.27
C ARG A 92 8.89 6.50 -9.87
N CYS A 93 9.76 7.50 -9.85
CA CYS A 93 11.15 7.36 -10.32
C CYS A 93 12.14 8.19 -9.51
N GLN A 94 13.38 7.74 -9.43
CA GLN A 94 14.52 8.59 -9.07
C GLN A 94 15.03 9.22 -10.36
N ILE A 95 15.42 10.50 -10.33
CA ILE A 95 15.93 11.23 -11.51
C ILE A 95 17.22 12.00 -11.19
N ASP A 96 17.67 11.95 -9.94
CA ASP A 96 18.76 12.72 -9.37
C ASP A 96 19.66 11.82 -8.51
N SER A 97 20.90 12.26 -8.28
CA SER A 97 21.88 11.54 -7.46
C SER A 97 21.48 11.44 -5.99
N GLY A 98 20.57 12.30 -5.52
CA GLY A 98 20.04 12.32 -4.16
C GLY A 98 19.10 11.17 -3.82
N LYS A 99 18.81 10.29 -4.79
CA LYS A 99 17.99 9.08 -4.62
C LYS A 99 16.58 9.38 -4.11
N ARG A 100 16.06 10.61 -4.28
CA ARG A 100 14.69 10.93 -3.88
C ARG A 100 13.71 10.31 -4.86
N TRP A 101 12.56 9.87 -4.34
CA TRP A 101 11.49 9.36 -5.19
C TRP A 101 10.59 10.50 -5.63
N ASN A 102 10.54 10.72 -6.94
CA ASN A 102 9.68 11.69 -7.60
C ASN A 102 8.43 10.97 -8.15
N MET A 103 7.32 11.70 -8.24
CA MET A 103 6.05 11.33 -8.83
C MET A 103 5.90 12.12 -10.13
N ILE A 104 6.12 11.47 -11.27
CA ILE A 104 6.19 12.13 -12.57
C ILE A 104 5.01 11.69 -13.44
N CYS A 105 4.29 12.62 -14.05
CA CYS A 105 3.17 12.26 -14.92
C CYS A 105 3.62 11.53 -16.18
N VAL A 106 2.90 10.48 -16.53
CA VAL A 106 3.15 9.68 -17.74
C VAL A 106 2.94 10.54 -18.98
N GLU A 107 1.79 11.24 -19.05
CA GLU A 107 1.44 12.11 -20.16
C GLU A 107 2.11 13.48 -19.98
N GLY A 108 3.39 13.54 -20.38
CA GLY A 108 4.17 14.76 -20.51
C GLY A 108 5.56 14.62 -19.91
N CYS A 109 5.64 14.57 -18.59
CA CYS A 109 6.93 14.72 -17.90
C CYS A 109 7.80 13.45 -17.93
N TRP A 110 7.22 12.26 -17.99
CA TRP A 110 7.99 11.01 -17.88
C TRP A 110 9.03 10.85 -19.00
N ARG A 111 8.64 11.05 -20.26
CA ARG A 111 9.58 11.00 -21.40
C ARG A 111 10.79 11.91 -21.22
N SER A 112 10.58 13.10 -20.67
CA SER A 112 11.64 14.09 -20.47
C SER A 112 12.59 13.78 -19.30
N VAL A 113 12.31 12.76 -18.48
CA VAL A 113 13.19 12.36 -17.38
C VAL A 113 13.75 10.94 -17.53
N SER A 114 13.19 10.15 -18.45
CA SER A 114 13.63 8.78 -18.72
C SER A 114 14.12 8.54 -20.15
N GLY A 115 14.05 9.57 -21.01
CA GLY A 115 14.22 9.41 -22.47
C GLY A 115 13.13 8.56 -23.13
N GLY A 116 12.05 8.22 -22.41
CA GLY A 116 11.02 7.29 -22.87
C GLY A 116 11.35 5.81 -22.64
N VAL A 117 12.45 5.49 -21.95
CA VAL A 117 12.86 4.12 -21.61
C VAL A 117 12.49 3.79 -20.17
N THR A 118 12.02 2.57 -19.89
CA THR A 118 11.55 2.16 -18.56
C THR A 118 12.67 1.98 -17.56
N ASP A 119 13.86 1.57 -18.00
CA ASP A 119 14.97 1.18 -17.11
C ASP A 119 16.19 2.11 -17.24
N GLY A 120 16.01 3.28 -17.88
CA GLY A 120 17.07 4.26 -18.10
C GLY A 120 18.04 3.85 -19.21
N THR A 121 18.76 4.83 -19.74
CA THR A 121 19.90 4.62 -20.63
C THR A 121 21.16 5.14 -19.93
N ALA A 122 22.35 4.88 -20.49
CA ALA A 122 23.59 5.49 -19.98
C ALA A 122 23.54 7.03 -19.92
N GLU A 123 22.64 7.65 -20.69
CA GLU A 123 22.36 9.09 -20.71
C GLU A 123 21.62 9.58 -19.44
N TYR A 124 20.94 8.68 -18.72
CA TYR A 124 20.22 8.99 -17.47
C TYR A 124 20.72 8.09 -16.33
N PRO A 125 21.99 8.26 -15.89
CA PRO A 125 22.66 7.34 -14.95
C PRO A 125 22.00 7.31 -13.56
N HIS A 126 21.24 8.34 -13.21
CA HIS A 126 20.52 8.44 -11.94
C HIS A 126 19.04 8.06 -12.05
N TYR A 127 18.56 7.74 -13.26
CA TYR A 127 17.19 7.34 -13.43
C TYR A 127 16.97 5.93 -12.89
N LYS A 128 16.00 5.80 -11.97
CA LYS A 128 15.58 4.49 -11.46
C LYS A 128 14.08 4.38 -11.41
N TYR A 129 13.54 3.34 -12.05
CA TYR A 129 12.11 3.07 -12.03
C TYR A 129 11.66 2.47 -10.68
N GLY A 130 10.54 2.99 -10.17
CA GLY A 130 9.96 2.63 -8.87
C GLY A 130 8.50 2.21 -8.93
N GLY A 131 7.96 1.98 -10.13
CA GLY A 131 6.59 1.51 -10.34
C GLY A 131 5.58 2.61 -10.70
N VAL A 132 4.40 2.17 -11.15
CA VAL A 132 3.27 3.06 -11.45
C VAL A 132 2.46 3.34 -10.18
N TRP A 133 2.22 4.61 -9.88
CA TRP A 133 1.27 5.05 -8.87
C TRP A 133 -0.08 5.37 -9.54
N LYS A 134 -1.17 4.83 -8.98
CA LYS A 134 -2.53 5.05 -9.47
C LYS A 134 -3.48 5.35 -8.32
N ASN A 135 -4.37 6.31 -8.53
CA ASN A 135 -5.47 6.55 -7.63
C ASN A 135 -6.53 5.42 -7.77
N ARG A 136 -6.48 4.44 -6.87
CA ARG A 136 -7.39 3.28 -6.88
C ARG A 136 -8.87 3.65 -6.69
N ARG A 137 -9.19 4.81 -6.11
CA ARG A 137 -10.59 5.25 -5.95
C ARG A 137 -11.22 5.60 -7.29
N LYS A 138 -10.48 6.26 -8.19
CA LYS A 138 -10.98 6.57 -9.55
C LYS A 138 -11.04 5.35 -10.46
N VAL A 139 -10.05 4.44 -10.38
CA VAL A 139 -10.07 3.19 -11.17
C VAL A 139 -11.37 2.41 -10.95
N SER A 140 -11.82 2.27 -9.70
CA SER A 140 -13.07 1.57 -9.41
C SER A 140 -14.33 2.28 -9.93
N LEU A 141 -14.34 3.62 -9.98
CA LEU A 141 -15.47 4.39 -10.52
C LEU A 141 -15.55 4.29 -12.06
N GLU A 142 -14.41 4.34 -12.75
CA GLU A 142 -14.36 4.15 -14.20
C GLU A 142 -14.73 2.72 -14.61
N GLU A 143 -14.27 1.71 -13.86
CA GLU A 143 -14.62 0.31 -14.09
C GLU A 143 -16.12 0.04 -13.88
N LYS A 144 -16.74 0.70 -12.88
CA LYS A 144 -18.20 0.69 -12.69
C LYS A 144 -18.96 1.39 -13.81
N ARG A 145 -18.44 2.48 -14.38
CA ARG A 145 -19.07 3.18 -15.52
C ARG A 145 -19.01 2.38 -16.81
N LYS A 146 -18.01 1.51 -16.97
CA LYS A 146 -17.84 0.65 -18.15
C LYS A 146 -18.52 -0.71 -18.02
N ALA A 147 -19.05 -1.05 -16.84
CA ALA A 147 -19.84 -2.25 -16.65
C ALA A 147 -21.11 -2.15 -17.52
N PRO A 148 -21.43 -3.17 -18.34
CA PRO A 148 -22.67 -3.17 -19.09
C PRO A 148 -23.84 -3.11 -18.09
N PRO A 149 -24.94 -2.40 -18.44
CA PRO A 149 -26.13 -2.42 -17.60
C PRO A 149 -26.56 -3.87 -17.44
N VAL A 150 -26.75 -4.29 -16.18
CA VAL A 150 -27.36 -5.59 -15.88
C VAL A 150 -28.80 -5.55 -16.40
N VAL A 151 -29.03 -6.06 -17.60
CA VAL A 151 -30.38 -6.28 -18.12
C VAL A 151 -31.03 -7.31 -17.21
N GLY A 152 -31.99 -6.85 -16.41
CA GLY A 152 -32.72 -7.70 -15.49
C GLY A 152 -33.42 -8.82 -16.25
N ALA A 153 -33.17 -10.06 -15.85
CA ALA A 153 -33.92 -11.21 -16.32
C ALA A 153 -35.39 -11.00 -15.97
N VAL A 154 -36.20 -10.76 -16.99
CA VAL A 154 -37.66 -10.90 -16.91
C VAL A 154 -37.94 -12.37 -16.61
N LEU A 155 -38.32 -12.65 -15.37
CA LEU A 155 -38.92 -13.93 -15.00
C LEU A 155 -40.28 -13.99 -15.67
N GLY A 156 -40.39 -14.86 -16.69
CA GLY A 156 -41.65 -15.18 -17.34
C GLY A 156 -42.57 -15.94 -16.39
N GLU A 157 -43.85 -15.58 -16.47
CA GLU A 157 -44.99 -16.11 -15.72
C GLU A 157 -45.29 -17.59 -16.01
#